data_AF-A0A2M6ZZ11-F1
#
_entry.id   AF-A0A2M6ZZ11-F1
#
_cell.length_a   1.000
_cell.length_b   1.000
_cell.length_c   1.000
_cell.angle_alpha   90.00
_cell.angle_beta   90.00
_cell.angle_gamma   90.00
#
_symmetry.space_group_name_H-M   'P 1'
#
loop_
_entity.id
_entity.type
_entity.pdbx_description
1 polymer ?
#
loop_
_entity_poly.entity_id
_entity_poly.type
_entity_poly.pdbx_seq_one_letter_code
_entity_poly.pdbx_strand_id
1 'polypeptide(L)' 'MAKYMNENVPGIFVPQNLIDELAAAPKGEALKTGIAIAGRMIKQLKEENICDGVHIMAIGREEVVPDILAAAGIVP' A
#
# COMPACT_ATOMS: atom_id res chain seq x y z
N MET A 1 -3.70 -5.11 -10.96
CA MET A 1 -2.50 -4.23 -10.98
C MET A 1 -1.28 -4.92 -10.40
N ALA A 2 -1.30 -5.44 -9.16
CA ALA A 2 -0.11 -6.05 -8.54
C ALA A 2 0.57 -7.16 -9.38
N LYS A 3 -0.20 -8.12 -9.94
CA LYS A 3 0.33 -9.14 -10.87
C LYS A 3 0.96 -8.53 -12.13
N TYR A 4 0.28 -7.54 -12.72
CA TYR A 4 0.76 -6.82 -13.89
C TYR A 4 2.11 -6.12 -13.61
N MET A 5 2.29 -5.54 -12.42
CA MET A 5 3.54 -4.89 -12.04
C MET A 5 4.72 -5.85 -12.04
N ASN A 6 4.55 -7.07 -11.51
CA ASN A 6 5.60 -8.11 -11.54
C ASN A 6 5.95 -8.55 -12.97
N GLU A 7 4.96 -8.65 -13.84
CA GLU A 7 5.14 -9.17 -15.20
C GLU A 7 5.68 -8.12 -16.18
N ASN A 8 5.38 -6.84 -15.96
CA ASN A 8 5.55 -5.80 -16.98
C ASN A 8 6.39 -4.60 -16.54
N VAL A 9 6.73 -4.46 -15.25
CA VAL A 9 7.53 -3.33 -14.76
C VAL A 9 8.90 -3.82 -14.31
N PRO A 10 9.98 -3.55 -15.07
CA PRO A 10 11.32 -3.98 -14.71
C PRO A 10 11.74 -3.48 -13.32
N GLY A 11 12.30 -4.39 -12.51
CA GLY A 11 12.80 -4.08 -11.18
C GLY A 11 11.72 -3.99 -10.09
N ILE A 12 10.43 -4.17 -10.41
CA ILE A 12 9.37 -4.28 -9.41
C ILE A 12 9.14 -5.74 -9.04
N PHE A 13 9.05 -5.99 -7.75
CA PHE A 13 8.58 -7.25 -7.18
C PHE A 13 7.56 -6.98 -6.08
N VAL A 14 6.34 -7.47 -6.29
CA VAL A 14 5.25 -7.50 -5.32
C VAL A 14 5.17 -8.91 -4.75
N PRO A 15 5.40 -9.09 -3.43
CA PRO A 15 5.29 -10.37 -2.76
C PRO A 15 3.94 -11.07 -2.95
N GLN A 16 3.95 -12.40 -3.09
CA GLN A 16 2.76 -13.20 -3.38
C GLN A 16 1.67 -13.05 -2.31
N ASN A 17 2.05 -12.96 -1.04
CA ASN A 17 1.10 -12.78 0.06
C ASN A 17 0.29 -11.47 -0.06
N LEU A 18 0.89 -10.39 -0.58
CA LEU A 18 0.18 -9.13 -0.80
C LEU A 18 -0.77 -9.22 -2.00
N ILE A 19 -0.38 -9.97 -3.04
CA ILE A 19 -1.24 -10.25 -4.20
C ILE A 19 -2.46 -11.06 -3.74
N ASP A 20 -2.25 -12.09 -2.93
CA ASP A 20 -3.31 -12.97 -2.45
C ASP A 20 -4.26 -12.22 -1.52
N GLU A 21 -3.74 -11.38 -0.63
CA GLU A 21 -4.57 -10.53 0.25
C GLU A 21 -5.45 -9.57 -0.55
N LEU A 22 -4.90 -8.92 -1.59
CA LEU A 22 -5.69 -8.07 -2.48
C LEU A 22 -6.73 -8.87 -3.27
N ALA A 23 -6.42 -10.09 -3.69
CA ALA A 23 -7.33 -10.96 -4.44
C ALA A 23 -8.46 -11.53 -3.56
N ALA A 24 -8.19 -11.74 -2.27
CA ALA A 24 -9.16 -12.22 -1.28
C ALA A 24 -10.11 -11.11 -0.78
N ALA A 25 -9.86 -9.84 -1.14
CA ALA A 25 -10.71 -8.73 -0.76
C ALA A 25 -12.15 -8.92 -1.29
N PRO A 26 -13.19 -8.65 -0.48
CA PRO A 26 -14.58 -8.67 -0.95
C PRO A 26 -14.79 -7.75 -2.16
N LYS A 27 -15.82 -8.06 -2.96
CA LYS A 27 -16.16 -7.26 -4.14
C LYS A 27 -16.41 -5.80 -3.74
N GLY A 28 -15.60 -4.89 -4.28
CA GLY A 28 -15.65 -3.46 -3.98
C GLY A 28 -14.73 -3.00 -2.84
N GLU A 29 -14.07 -3.92 -2.12
CA GLU A 29 -13.21 -3.60 -0.98
C GLU A 29 -11.71 -3.61 -1.29
N ALA A 30 -11.30 -3.96 -2.51
CA ALA A 30 -9.90 -4.02 -2.90
C ALA A 30 -9.12 -2.71 -2.61
N LEU A 31 -9.77 -1.54 -2.77
CA LEU A 31 -9.18 -0.24 -2.43
C LEU A 31 -8.88 -0.13 -0.93
N LYS A 32 -9.85 -0.52 -0.09
CA LYS A 32 -9.71 -0.50 1.38
C LYS A 32 -8.60 -1.45 1.84
N THR A 33 -8.51 -2.64 1.25
CA THR A 33 -7.40 -3.57 1.50
C THR A 33 -6.06 -2.94 1.08
N GLY A 34 -5.98 -2.30 -0.09
CA GLY A 34 -4.79 -1.58 -0.53
C GLY A 34 -4.35 -0.47 0.43
N ILE A 35 -5.29 0.32 0.94
CA ILE A 35 -5.05 1.34 1.95
C ILE A 35 -4.49 0.71 3.24
N ALA A 36 -5.08 -0.39 3.71
CA ALA A 36 -4.60 -1.10 4.89
C ALA A 36 -3.19 -1.68 4.70
N ILE A 37 -2.86 -2.19 3.51
CA ILE A 37 -1.52 -2.68 3.14
C ILE A 37 -0.49 -1.54 3.18
N ALA A 38 -0.79 -0.42 2.53
CA ALA A 38 0.11 0.73 2.51
C ALA A 38 0.30 1.31 3.92
N GLY A 39 -0.79 1.50 4.66
CA GLY A 39 -0.76 2.07 6.01
C GLY A 39 0.08 1.24 6.98
N ARG A 40 -0.13 -0.09 7.04
CA ARG A 40 0.66 -0.95 7.94
C ARG A 40 2.14 -1.03 7.55
N MET A 41 2.46 -0.95 6.25
CA MET A 41 3.85 -0.92 5.78
C MET A 41 4.54 0.37 6.24
N ILE A 42 3.89 1.51 6.06
CA ILE A 42 4.43 2.81 6.53
C ILE A 42 4.59 2.81 8.06
N LYS A 43 3.60 2.28 8.78
CA LYS A 43 3.67 2.14 10.24
C LYS A 43 4.88 1.30 10.67
N GLN A 44 5.09 0.15 10.02
CA GLN A 44 6.23 -0.72 10.31
C GLN A 44 7.57 0.00 10.04
N LEU A 45 7.71 0.67 8.88
CA LEU A 45 8.92 1.43 8.55
C LEU A 45 9.25 2.51 9.59
N LYS A 46 8.22 3.18 10.13
CA LYS A 46 8.35 4.16 11.21
C LYS A 46 8.73 3.51 12.54
N GLU A 47 8.04 2.45 12.95
CA GLU A 47 8.27 1.76 14.23
C GLU A 47 9.67 1.12 14.29
N GLU A 48 10.15 0.60 13.15
CA GLU A 48 11.48 -0.01 13.02
C GLU A 48 12.60 1.01 12.72
N ASN A 49 12.25 2.30 12.59
CA ASN A 49 13.19 3.39 12.30
C ASN A 49 14.08 3.12 11.06
N ILE A 50 13.46 2.62 9.98
CA ILE A 50 14.17 2.23 8.75
C ILE A 50 14.52 3.44 7.87
N CYS A 51 13.67 4.47 7.88
CA CYS A 51 13.85 5.68 7.08
C CYS A 51 13.16 6.90 7.71
N ASP A 52 13.59 8.11 7.34
CA ASP A 52 13.03 9.37 7.87
C ASP A 52 11.65 9.73 7.28
N GLY A 53 11.25 9.08 6.18
CA GLY A 53 9.99 9.38 5.52
C GLY A 53 9.69 8.46 4.34
N VAL A 54 8.51 8.63 3.76
CA VAL A 54 8.01 7.86 2.62
C VAL A 54 7.47 8.79 1.54
N HIS A 55 7.64 8.39 0.28
CA HIS A 55 6.99 9.04 -0.86
C HIS A 55 5.84 8.14 -1.35
N ILE A 56 4.60 8.67 -1.37
CA ILE A 56 3.41 7.92 -1.77
C ILE A 56 3.05 8.28 -3.22
N MET A 57 3.08 7.28 -4.11
CA MET A 57 2.60 7.40 -5.48
C MET A 57 1.13 6.95 -5.58
N ALA A 58 0.19 7.89 -5.53
CA ALA A 58 -1.25 7.59 -5.50
C ALA A 58 -1.91 7.39 -6.88
N ILE A 59 -1.23 7.77 -7.98
CA ILE A 59 -1.64 7.59 -9.40
C ILE A 59 -3.16 7.60 -9.62
N GLY A 60 -3.77 8.79 -9.65
CA GLY A 60 -5.20 8.95 -9.94
C GLY A 60 -6.13 8.50 -8.81
N ARG A 61 -5.59 8.32 -7.61
CA ARG A 61 -6.28 8.06 -6.34
C ARG A 61 -5.76 8.95 -5.21
N GLU A 62 -5.36 10.18 -5.53
CA GLU A 62 -4.78 11.13 -4.58
C GLU A 62 -5.72 11.39 -3.39
N GLU A 63 -7.02 11.25 -3.57
CA GLU A 63 -8.04 11.42 -2.53
C GLU A 63 -7.90 10.43 -1.36
N VAL A 64 -7.25 9.28 -1.55
CA VAL A 64 -7.12 8.25 -0.50
C VAL A 64 -5.83 8.39 0.32
N VAL A 65 -4.96 9.34 -0.02
CA VAL A 65 -3.71 9.58 0.72
C VAL A 65 -3.96 9.87 2.21
N PRO A 66 -4.94 10.71 2.61
CA PRO A 66 -5.27 10.90 4.02
C PRO A 66 -5.62 9.60 4.75
N ASP A 67 -6.35 8.68 4.10
CA ASP A 67 -6.73 7.40 4.69
C ASP A 67 -5.52 6.48 4.89
N ILE A 68 -4.57 6.49 3.95
CA ILE A 68 -3.29 5.76 4.08
C ILE A 68 -2.51 6.28 5.29
N LEU A 69 -2.41 7.60 5.44
CA LEU A 69 -1.70 8.23 6.56
C LEU A 69 -2.38 7.92 7.90
N ALA A 70 -3.71 8.01 7.95
CA ALA A 70 -4.49 7.63 9.13
C ALA A 70 -4.28 6.15 9.51
N ALA A 71 -4.30 5.24 8.53
CA ALA A 71 -4.00 3.82 8.74
C ALA A 71 -2.55 3.57 9.21
N ALA A 72 -1.62 4.45 8.85
CA ALA A 72 -0.24 4.43 9.34
C ALA A 72 -0.06 5.04 10.75
N GLY A 73 -1.12 5.57 11.35
CA GLY A 73 -1.03 6.31 12.62
C GLY A 73 -0.29 7.64 12.47
N ILE A 74 -0.27 8.20 11.26
CA ILE A 74 0.27 9.51 10.94
C ILE A 74 -0.94 10.42 10.70
N VAL A 75 -1.43 11.02 11.78
CA VAL A 75 -2.51 12.02 11.72
C VAL A 75 -1.92 13.41 11.97
N PRO A 76 -2.52 14.47 11.40
CA PRO A 76 -2.20 15.84 11.78
C PRO A 76 -2.34 16.09 13.29
#